data_AF-A0A6P9DZ51-F1
#
_entry.id   AF-A0A6P9DZ51-F1
#
_cell.length_a   1.000
_cell.length_b   1.000
_cell.length_c   1.000
_cell.angle_alpha   90.00
_cell.angle_beta   90.00
_cell.angle_gamma   90.00
#
_symmetry.space_group_name_H-M   'P 1'
#
loop_
_entity.id
_entity.type
_entity.pdbx_description
1 polymer ?
#
loop_
_entity_poly.entity_id
_entity_poly.type
_entity_poly.pdbx_seq_one_letter_code
_entity_poly.pdbx_strand_id
1 'polypeptide(L)' 'MAANNNPPSSLEKEQIFGMAEKEMEYRVELFNKLTHTCFNKCVEKRYKESELNMGENSCIDRCVSKYWHVSC' A
#
# COMPACT_ATOMS: atom_id res chain seq x y z
N MET A 1 -5.07 27.43 -23.83
CA MET A 1 -5.57 26.04 -23.78
C MET A 1 -6.95 26.11 -23.15
N ALA A 2 -8.02 25.86 -23.90
CA ALA A 2 -9.39 26.00 -23.42
C ALA A 2 -9.78 24.78 -22.57
N ALA A 3 -10.15 25.01 -21.31
CA ALA A 3 -10.79 24.01 -20.47
C ALA A 3 -12.23 23.81 -20.96
N ASN A 4 -12.52 22.64 -21.55
CA ASN A 4 -13.86 22.28 -22.00
C ASN A 4 -14.70 21.89 -20.78
N ASN A 5 -15.63 22.75 -20.37
CA ASN A 5 -16.55 22.56 -19.24
C ASN A 5 -17.78 21.73 -19.62
N ASN A 6 -17.58 20.56 -20.26
CA ASN A 6 -18.68 19.61 -20.40
C ASN A 6 -18.81 18.83 -19.07
N PRO A 7 -19.97 18.83 -18.40
CA PRO A 7 -20.17 17.97 -17.25
C PRO A 7 -19.98 16.52 -17.70
N PRO A 8 -19.19 15.70 -16.98
CA PRO A 8 -19.02 14.30 -17.34
C PRO A 8 -20.39 13.64 -17.40
N SER A 9 -20.66 12.93 -18.50
CA SER A 9 -21.89 12.17 -18.67
C SER A 9 -22.03 11.16 -17.52
N SER A 10 -23.26 10.74 -17.20
CA SER A 10 -23.51 9.80 -16.09
C SER A 10 -22.67 8.52 -16.20
N LEU A 11 -22.44 8.06 -17.43
CA LEU A 11 -21.63 6.88 -17.76
C LEU A 11 -20.13 7.10 -17.48
N GLU A 12 -19.60 8.30 -17.77
CA GLU A 12 -18.21 8.66 -17.46
C GLU A 12 -17.99 8.80 -15.95
N LYS A 13 -18.99 9.31 -15.21
CA LYS A 13 -18.94 9.34 -13.73
C LYS A 13 -18.82 7.94 -13.15
N GLU A 14 -19.66 7.00 -13.57
CA GLU A 14 -19.59 5.60 -13.09
C GLU A 14 -18.24 4.94 -13.44
N GLN A 15 -17.68 5.21 -14.62
CA GLN A 15 -16.33 4.73 -14.96
C GLN A 15 -15.23 5.35 -14.10
N ILE A 16 -15.28 6.67 -13.85
CA ILE A 16 -14.30 7.36 -13.00
C ILE A 16 -14.35 6.84 -11.57
N PHE A 17 -15.56 6.66 -11.00
CA PHE A 17 -15.72 6.09 -9.68
C PHE A 17 -15.27 4.62 -9.63
N GLY A 18 -15.59 3.81 -10.64
CA GLY A 18 -15.13 2.41 -10.70
C GLY A 18 -13.61 2.26 -10.85
N MET A 19 -12.94 3.21 -11.50
CA MET A 19 -11.47 3.26 -11.54
C MET A 19 -10.87 3.68 -10.20
N ALA A 20 -11.45 4.70 -9.55
CA ALA A 20 -11.01 5.17 -8.24
C ALA A 20 -11.17 4.09 -7.14
N GLU A 21 -12.27 3.33 -7.19
CA GLU A 21 -12.52 2.21 -6.29
C GLU A 21 -11.45 1.12 -6.44
N LYS A 22 -11.14 0.71 -7.67
CA LYS A 22 -10.09 -0.27 -7.95
C LYS A 22 -8.71 0.19 -7.49
N GLU A 23 -8.39 1.47 -7.66
CA GLU A 23 -7.12 2.01 -7.17
C GLU A 23 -7.05 1.93 -5.64
N MET A 24 -8.16 2.21 -4.95
CA MET A 24 -8.23 2.12 -3.50
C MET A 24 -8.11 0.67 -3.03
N GLU A 25 -8.81 -0.27 -3.66
CA GLU A 25 -8.71 -1.71 -3.36
C GLU A 25 -7.27 -2.21 -3.54
N TYR A 26 -6.61 -1.83 -4.63
CA TYR A 26 -5.22 -2.20 -4.89
C TYR A 26 -4.27 -1.66 -3.80
N ARG A 27 -4.45 -0.41 -3.37
CA ARG A 27 -3.63 0.19 -2.29
C ARG A 27 -3.82 -0.55 -0.97
N VAL A 28 -5.04 -0.99 -0.66
CA VAL A 28 -5.33 -1.78 0.54
C VAL A 28 -4.68 -3.17 0.44
N GLU A 29 -4.80 -3.84 -0.70
CA GLU A 29 -4.17 -5.15 -0.92
C GLU A 29 -2.64 -5.06 -0.80
N LEU A 30 -2.04 -4.03 -1.41
CA LEU A 30 -0.61 -3.74 -1.33
C LEU A 30 -0.17 -3.57 0.13
N PHE A 31 -0.89 -2.75 0.91
CA PHE A 31 -0.56 -2.51 2.31
C PHE A 31 -0.63 -3.79 3.16
N ASN A 32 -1.66 -4.62 2.94
CA ASN A 32 -1.81 -5.89 3.64
C ASN A 32 -0.66 -6.86 3.32
N LYS A 33 -0.29 -6.99 2.03
CA LYS A 33 0.83 -7.85 1.61
C LYS A 33 2.17 -7.34 2.11
N LEU A 34 2.39 -6.03 2.08
CA LEU A 34 3.59 -5.37 2.60
C LEU A 34 3.76 -5.67 4.08
N THR A 35 2.72 -5.40 4.88
CA THR A 35 2.73 -5.58 6.33
C THR A 35 3.01 -7.03 6.69
N HIS A 36 2.29 -7.98 6.09
CA HIS A 36 2.49 -9.40 6.35
C HIS A 36 3.90 -9.87 5.95
N THR A 37 4.43 -9.38 4.83
CA THR A 37 5.77 -9.75 4.36
C THR A 37 6.86 -9.24 5.29
N CYS A 38 6.80 -7.96 5.66
CA CYS A 38 7.83 -7.36 6.51
C CYS A 38 7.75 -7.85 7.95
N PHE A 39 6.55 -8.06 8.49
CA PHE A 39 6.36 -8.66 9.80
C PHE A 39 7.01 -10.05 9.87
N ASN A 40 6.73 -10.93 8.91
CA ASN A 40 7.31 -12.28 8.88
C ASN A 40 8.83 -12.31 8.65
N LYS A 41 9.39 -11.29 7.97
CA LYS A 41 10.83 -11.21 7.70
C LYS A 41 11.63 -10.62 8.85
N CYS A 42 11.03 -9.67 9.58
CA CYS A 42 11.77 -8.83 10.53
C CYS A 42 11.45 -9.14 11.99
N VAL A 43 10.26 -9.63 12.32
CA VAL A 43 9.85 -9.88 13.71
C VAL A 43 10.09 -11.35 14.08
N GLU A 44 10.79 -11.58 15.18
CA GLU A 44 11.08 -12.95 15.65
C GLU A 44 9.82 -13.63 16.23
N LYS A 45 9.56 -14.88 15.83
CA LYS A 45 8.42 -15.68 16.33
C LYS A 45 8.47 -16.02 17.82
N ARG A 46 9.63 -15.83 18.46
CA ARG A 46 9.82 -16.13 19.88
C ARG A 46 9.38 -14.97 20.80
N TYR A 47 8.89 -13.87 20.22
CA TYR A 47 8.24 -12.72 20.90
C TYR A 47 8.74 -12.50 22.33
N LYS A 48 10.00 -12.08 22.45
CA LYS A 48 10.64 -11.89 23.77
C LYS A 48 10.07 -10.69 24.51
N GLU A 49 9.66 -9.67 23.77
CA GLU A 49 9.17 -8.39 24.27
C GLU A 49 7.99 -7.92 23.40
N SER A 50 7.08 -7.11 23.95
CA SER A 50 5.92 -6.58 23.21
C SER A 50 6.27 -5.39 22.32
N GLU A 51 7.42 -4.76 22.52
CA GLU A 51 7.90 -3.65 21.71
C GLU A 51 8.94 -4.11 20.69
N LEU A 52 8.97 -3.43 19.54
CA LEU A 52 9.95 -3.68 18.50
C LEU A 52 11.31 -3.16 18.95
N ASN A 53 12.31 -4.04 18.90
CA ASN A 53 13.67 -3.63 19.19
C ASN A 53 14.24 -2.79 18.02
N MET A 54 15.33 -2.06 18.27
CA MET A 54 15.97 -1.22 17.24
C MET A 54 16.37 -1.99 15.98
N GLY A 55 16.69 -3.28 16.11
CA GLY A 55 17.02 -4.17 14.98
C GLY A 55 15.79 -4.50 14.13
N GLU A 56 14.66 -4.80 14.77
CA GLU A 56 13.38 -5.04 14.10
C GLU A 56 12.88 -3.79 13.37
N ASN A 57 12.93 -2.61 14.03
CA ASN A 57 12.58 -1.34 13.41
C ASN A 57 13.44 -1.05 12.16
N SER A 58 14.77 -1.16 12.30
CA SER A 58 15.70 -0.95 11.19
C SER A 58 15.49 -1.97 10.05
N CYS A 59 15.10 -3.20 10.39
CA CYS A 59 14.77 -4.23 9.39
C CYS A 59 13.49 -3.87 8.64
N ILE A 60 12.44 -3.44 9.34
CA ILE A 60 11.15 -3.06 8.74
C ILE A 60 11.35 -1.92 7.73
N ASP A 61 12.09 -0.86 8.07
CA ASP A 61 12.37 0.25 7.15
C ASP A 61 13.04 -0.24 5.85
N ARG A 62 14.05 -1.10 5.98
CA ARG A 62 14.75 -1.71 4.83
C ARG A 62 13.84 -2.64 4.05
N CYS A 63 12.97 -3.38 4.73
CA CYS A 63 12.02 -4.29 4.10
C CYS A 63 11.01 -3.53 3.26
N VAL A 64 10.43 -2.46 3.80
CA VAL A 64 9.47 -1.61 3.08
C VAL A 64 10.12 -0.99 1.85
N SER A 65 11.33 -0.43 2.00
CA SER A 65 12.09 0.11 0.87
C SER A 65 12.32 -0.93 -0.23
N LYS A 66 12.74 -2.15 0.13
CA LYS A 66 12.94 -3.24 -0.85
C LYS A 66 11.64 -3.71 -1.48
N TYR A 67 10.55 -3.80 -0.72
CA TYR A 67 9.25 -4.22 -1.22
C TYR A 67 8.73 -3.24 -2.26
N TRP A 68 8.86 -1.93 -2.00
CA TRP A 68 8.46 -0.87 -2.91
C TRP A 68 9.25 -0.91 -4.22
N HIS A 69 10.58 -1.06 -4.15
CA HIS A 69 11.44 -1.17 -5.35
C HIS A 69 11.09 -2.35 -6.28
N VAL A 70 10.47 -3.41 -5.75
CA VAL A 70 10.15 -4.62 -6.53
C VAL A 70 8.69 -4.63 -6.99
N SER A 71 7.79 -3.99 -6.24
CA SER A 71 6.34 -4.14 -6.41
C SER A 71 5.64 -2.92 -7.01
N CYS A 72 6.33 -1.77 -7.07
CA CYS A 72 5.79 -0.52 -7.60
C CYS A 72 6.69 0.07 -8.70
#